data_AF-A0A5J4PRP2-F1
#
_entry.id   AF-A0A5J4PRP2-F1
#
_cell.length_a   1.000
_cell.length_b   1.000
_cell.length_c   1.000
_cell.angle_alpha   90.00
_cell.angle_beta   90.00
_cell.angle_gamma   90.00
#
_symmetry.space_group_name_H-M   'P 1'
#
loop_
_entity.id
_entity.type
_entity.pdbx_description
1 polymer ?
#
loop_
_entity_poly.entity_id
_entity_poly.type
_entity_poly.pdbx_seq_one_letter_code
_entity_poly.pdbx_strand_id
1 'polypeptide(L)'
;MNPSEPPESAKSELAKINKRQDDLIRFIRHFEEAQLNPMVRATHAICVRFDEIVKNLGTIIDTEMNVSKENLRSILRKMDEVFGEQKATMQDISKKLNLLYHFQKDNTNLLLKVMALYAELASCGLTEGKKKERLKEDIDNLLNSKS
;
A
#
# COMPACT_ATOMS: atom_id res chain seq x y z
N MET A 1 46.63 11.28 72.81
CA MET A 1 47.20 10.09 73.48
C MET A 1 47.58 10.51 74.89
N ASN A 2 46.91 9.94 75.90
CA ASN A 2 47.20 10.21 77.31
C ASN A 2 48.42 9.37 77.71
N PRO A 3 49.52 9.92 78.27
CA PRO A 3 50.80 9.23 78.38
C PRO A 3 50.90 8.28 79.60
N SER A 4 49.79 7.87 80.21
CA SER A 4 49.79 7.17 81.50
C SER A 4 49.14 5.77 81.50
N GLU A 5 48.72 5.25 80.34
CA GLU A 5 48.23 3.86 80.24
C GLU A 5 49.39 2.94 79.79
N PRO A 6 49.67 1.83 80.50
CA PRO A 6 50.67 0.86 80.07
C PRO A 6 50.30 0.34 78.67
N PRO A 7 51.28 0.11 77.77
CA PRO A 7 50.99 -0.39 76.44
C PRO A 7 50.21 -1.71 76.54
N GLU A 8 49.03 -1.78 75.91
CA GLU A 8 48.26 -3.01 75.85
C GLU A 8 49.12 -4.14 75.26
N SER A 9 49.06 -5.32 75.88
CA SER A 9 49.79 -6.49 75.38
C SER A 9 49.40 -6.77 73.93
N ALA A 10 50.37 -7.14 73.08
CA ALA A 10 50.12 -7.53 71.69
C ALA A 10 48.97 -8.55 71.54
N LYS A 11 48.76 -9.40 72.55
CA LYS A 11 47.66 -10.35 72.62
C LYS A 11 46.27 -9.69 72.70
N SER A 12 46.14 -8.55 73.41
CA SER A 12 44.89 -7.79 73.53
C SER A 12 44.52 -7.11 72.21
N GLU A 13 45.50 -6.47 71.56
CA GLU A 13 45.30 -5.83 70.26
C GLU A 13 44.93 -6.87 69.18
N LEU A 14 45.59 -8.04 69.17
CA LEU A 14 45.21 -9.15 68.30
C LEU A 14 43.77 -9.63 68.55
N ALA A 15 43.33 -9.73 69.81
CA ALA A 15 41.97 -10.11 70.14
C ALA A 15 40.93 -9.09 69.66
N LYS A 16 41.23 -7.78 69.77
CA LYS A 16 40.38 -6.71 69.24
C LYS A 16 40.29 -6.76 67.71
N ILE A 17 41.42 -7.02 67.03
CA ILE A 17 41.47 -7.17 65.58
C ILE A 17 40.60 -8.35 65.13
N ASN A 18 40.75 -9.51 65.78
CA ASN A 18 39.94 -10.70 65.47
C ASN A 18 38.44 -10.43 65.66
N LYS A 19 38.04 -9.77 66.76
CA LYS A 19 36.64 -9.41 66.99
C LYS A 19 36.10 -8.48 65.89
N ARG A 20 36.88 -7.48 65.47
CA ARG A 20 36.48 -6.58 64.36
C ARG A 20 36.35 -7.34 63.04
N GLN A 21 37.23 -8.31 62.78
CA GLN A 21 37.14 -9.17 61.60
C GLN A 21 35.85 -10.02 61.63
N ASP A 22 35.53 -10.63 62.76
CA ASP A 22 34.30 -11.42 62.92
C ASP A 22 33.05 -10.57 62.71
N ASP A 23 33.02 -9.35 63.26
CA ASP A 23 31.91 -8.42 63.08
C ASP A 23 31.78 -7.96 61.61
N LEU A 24 32.90 -7.73 60.90
CA LEU A 24 32.90 -7.41 59.47
C LEU A 24 32.38 -8.58 58.62
N ILE A 25 32.83 -9.81 58.91
CA ILE A 25 32.33 -11.01 58.22
C ILE A 25 30.82 -11.16 58.44
N ARG A 26 30.35 -10.96 59.68
CA ARG A 26 28.91 -11.00 60.00
C ARG A 26 28.13 -9.93 59.23
N PHE A 27 28.66 -8.71 59.18
CA PHE A 27 28.05 -7.62 58.42
C PHE A 27 27.95 -7.92 56.93
N ILE A 28 29.03 -8.42 56.31
CA ILE A 28 29.05 -8.76 54.87
C ILE A 28 28.01 -9.84 54.57
N ARG A 29 27.97 -10.92 55.35
CA ARG A 29 26.98 -11.99 55.14
C ARG A 29 25.55 -11.48 55.28
N HIS A 30 25.29 -10.67 56.32
CA HIS A 30 23.98 -10.09 56.51
C HIS A 30 23.57 -9.18 55.35
N PHE A 31 24.48 -8.34 54.86
CA PHE A 31 24.22 -7.47 53.71
C PHE A 31 23.98 -8.27 52.42
N GLU A 32 24.78 -9.30 52.16
CA GLU A 32 24.63 -10.19 51.03
C GLU A 32 23.25 -10.87 51.02
N GLU A 33 22.86 -11.45 52.16
CA GLU A 33 21.59 -12.16 52.31
C GLU A 33 20.37 -11.22 52.28
N ALA A 34 20.43 -10.09 53.00
CA ALA A 34 19.30 -9.20 53.20
C ALA A 34 19.11 -8.18 52.08
N GLN A 35 20.15 -7.85 51.31
CA GLN A 35 20.08 -6.80 50.28
C GLN A 35 20.53 -7.29 48.90
N LEU A 36 21.75 -7.79 48.78
CA LEU A 36 22.33 -8.13 47.47
C LEU A 36 21.54 -9.25 46.78
N ASN A 37 21.27 -10.36 47.48
CA ASN A 37 20.54 -11.49 46.93
C ASN A 37 19.10 -11.14 46.52
N PRO A 38 18.31 -10.41 47.32
CA PRO A 38 17.03 -9.86 46.86
C PRO A 38 17.14 -8.97 45.62
N MET A 39 18.15 -8.09 45.56
CA MET A 39 18.35 -7.21 44.41
C MET A 39 18.63 -8.02 43.13
N VAL A 40 19.51 -9.02 43.20
CA VAL A 40 19.81 -9.92 42.07
C VAL A 40 18.56 -10.65 41.60
N ARG A 41 17.74 -11.18 42.53
CA ARG A 41 16.47 -11.83 42.18
C ARG A 41 15.47 -10.88 41.53
N ALA A 42 15.36 -9.66 42.05
CA ALA A 42 14.48 -8.63 41.49
C ALA A 42 14.94 -8.25 40.06
N THR A 43 16.23 -7.99 39.86
CA THR A 43 16.79 -7.71 38.53
C THR A 43 16.54 -8.87 37.56
N HIS A 44 16.77 -10.11 37.98
CA HIS A 44 16.50 -11.27 37.13
C HIS A 44 15.02 -11.38 36.74
N ALA A 45 14.10 -11.18 37.69
CA ALA A 45 12.67 -11.18 37.41
C ALA A 45 12.26 -10.07 36.43
N ILE A 46 12.88 -8.89 36.55
CA ILE A 46 12.68 -7.79 35.60
C ILE A 46 13.17 -8.19 34.21
N CYS A 47 14.38 -8.74 34.08
CA CYS A 47 14.93 -9.20 32.80
C CYS A 47 14.01 -10.22 32.12
N VAL A 48 13.54 -11.23 32.85
CA VAL A 48 12.63 -12.26 32.30
C VAL A 48 11.32 -11.64 31.79
N ARG A 49 10.73 -10.70 32.55
CA ARG A 49 9.51 -10.01 32.11
C ARG A 49 9.75 -9.14 30.88
N PHE A 50 10.88 -8.44 30.81
CA PHE A 50 11.25 -7.66 29.63
C PHE A 50 11.41 -8.54 28.40
N ASP A 51 12.09 -9.68 28.51
CA ASP A 51 12.26 -10.61 27.40
C ASP A 51 10.92 -11.15 26.89
N GLU A 52 10.00 -11.46 27.79
CA GLU A 52 8.64 -11.89 27.43
C GLU A 52 7.86 -10.79 26.71
N ILE A 53 7.90 -9.55 27.23
CA ILE A 53 7.25 -8.40 26.61
C ILE A 53 7.81 -8.14 25.21
N VAL A 54 9.13 -8.16 25.03
CA VAL A 54 9.77 -7.92 23.73
C VAL A 54 9.37 -9.00 22.72
N LYS A 55 9.33 -10.27 23.13
CA LYS A 55 8.88 -11.38 22.26
C LYS A 55 7.41 -11.23 21.85
N ASN A 56 6.55 -10.87 22.79
CA ASN A 56 5.13 -10.67 22.52
C ASN A 56 4.90 -9.49 21.58
N LEU A 57 5.59 -8.36 21.83
CA LEU A 57 5.55 -7.20 20.93
C LEU A 57 6.05 -7.53 19.53
N GLY A 58 7.15 -8.27 19.41
CA GLY A 58 7.66 -8.74 18.11
C GLY A 58 6.63 -9.55 17.35
N THR A 59 5.99 -10.51 18.03
CA THR A 59 4.93 -11.36 17.44
C THR A 59 3.72 -10.55 16.97
N ILE A 60 3.29 -9.57 17.77
CA ILE A 60 2.17 -8.68 17.42
C ILE A 60 2.53 -7.84 16.20
N ILE A 61 3.72 -7.22 16.18
CA ILE A 61 4.19 -6.39 15.06
C ILE A 61 4.27 -7.22 13.78
N ASP A 62 4.82 -8.44 13.85
CA ASP A 62 4.90 -9.32 12.68
C ASP A 62 3.52 -9.71 12.16
N THR A 63 2.58 -10.00 13.07
CA THR A 63 1.19 -10.35 12.72
C THR A 63 0.50 -9.18 12.02
N GLU A 64 0.53 -7.99 12.62
CA GLU A 64 -0.07 -6.78 12.05
C GLU A 64 0.56 -6.41 10.71
N MET A 65 1.89 -6.53 10.59
CA MET A 65 2.60 -6.24 9.35
C MET A 65 2.22 -7.24 8.24
N ASN A 66 2.06 -8.52 8.57
CA ASN A 66 1.63 -9.54 7.61
C ASN A 66 0.19 -9.34 7.16
N VAL A 67 -0.74 -9.04 8.09
CA VAL A 67 -2.13 -8.72 7.77
C VAL A 67 -2.22 -7.48 6.89
N SER A 68 -1.48 -6.42 7.22
CA SER A 68 -1.41 -5.20 6.41
C SER A 68 -0.91 -5.46 4.99
N LYS A 69 0.19 -6.24 4.84
CA LYS A 69 0.72 -6.65 3.53
C LYS A 69 -0.31 -7.43 2.72
N GLU A 70 -1.04 -8.34 3.35
CA GLU A 70 -2.05 -9.16 2.65
C GLU A 70 -3.25 -8.33 2.22
N ASN A 71 -3.70 -7.40 3.07
CA ASN A 71 -4.74 -6.44 2.70
C ASN A 71 -4.32 -5.60 1.49
N LEU A 72 -3.09 -5.09 1.47
CA LEU A 72 -2.56 -4.35 0.31
C LEU A 72 -2.53 -5.20 -0.96
N ARG A 73 -2.08 -6.45 -0.89
CA ARG A 73 -2.11 -7.38 -2.05
C ARG A 73 -3.52 -7.61 -2.55
N SER A 74 -4.47 -7.83 -1.65
CA SER A 74 -5.88 -8.04 -1.98
C SER A 74 -6.48 -6.82 -2.69
N ILE A 75 -6.18 -5.62 -2.19
CA ILE A 75 -6.60 -4.35 -2.82
C ILE A 75 -5.99 -4.21 -4.22
N LEU A 76 -4.68 -4.43 -4.37
CA LEU A 76 -4.00 -4.33 -5.67
C LEU A 76 -4.57 -5.33 -6.69
N ARG A 77 -4.87 -6.56 -6.27
CA ARG A 77 -5.50 -7.57 -7.13
C ARG A 77 -6.88 -7.12 -7.62
N LYS A 78 -7.70 -6.57 -6.73
CA LYS A 78 -9.02 -6.02 -7.11
C LYS A 78 -8.89 -4.83 -8.08
N MET A 79 -7.87 -3.98 -7.91
CA MET A 79 -7.61 -2.91 -8.87
C MET A 79 -7.23 -3.46 -10.25
N ASP A 80 -6.38 -4.48 -10.29
CA ASP A 80 -5.98 -5.12 -11.56
C ASP A 80 -7.17 -5.74 -12.29
N GLU A 81 -8.05 -6.43 -11.56
CA GLU A 81 -9.30 -6.97 -12.09
C GLU A 81 -10.19 -5.85 -12.70
N VAL A 82 -10.44 -4.78 -11.94
CA VAL A 82 -11.25 -3.63 -12.41
C VAL A 82 -10.61 -2.94 -13.62
N PHE A 83 -9.29 -2.71 -13.61
CA PHE A 83 -8.61 -2.10 -14.74
C PHE A 83 -8.58 -3.01 -15.97
N GLY A 84 -8.53 -4.33 -15.76
CA GLY A 84 -8.68 -5.33 -16.82
C GLY A 84 -10.05 -5.24 -17.51
N GLU A 85 -11.14 -5.20 -16.73
CA GLU A 85 -12.50 -5.02 -17.24
C GLU A 85 -12.69 -3.66 -17.94
N GLN A 86 -12.14 -2.59 -17.36
CA GLN A 86 -12.19 -1.25 -17.94
C GLN A 86 -11.45 -1.21 -19.29
N LYS A 87 -10.29 -1.86 -19.40
CA LYS A 87 -9.54 -1.98 -20.66
C LYS A 87 -10.36 -2.71 -21.73
N ALA A 88 -11.00 -3.83 -21.38
CA ALA A 88 -11.84 -4.58 -22.33
C ALA A 88 -13.02 -3.73 -22.83
N THR A 89 -13.70 -3.02 -21.91
CA THR A 89 -14.80 -2.11 -22.23
C THR A 89 -14.35 -0.97 -23.14
N MET A 90 -13.20 -0.36 -22.84
CA MET A 90 -12.63 0.72 -23.66
C MET A 90 -12.29 0.25 -25.08
N GLN A 91 -11.80 -0.99 -25.23
CA GLN A 91 -11.54 -1.58 -26.55
C GLN A 91 -12.84 -1.78 -27.35
N ASP A 92 -13.91 -2.24 -26.71
CA ASP A 92 -15.22 -2.38 -27.37
C ASP A 92 -15.79 -1.02 -27.80
N ILE A 93 -15.73 -0.02 -26.91
CA ILE A 93 -16.12 1.36 -27.22
C ILE A 93 -15.32 1.90 -28.40
N SER A 94 -13.99 1.71 -28.42
CA SER A 94 -13.14 2.17 -29.51
C SER A 94 -13.52 1.55 -30.86
N LYS A 95 -13.83 0.24 -30.89
CA LYS A 95 -14.31 -0.44 -32.11
C LYS A 95 -15.64 0.14 -32.58
N LYS A 96 -16.61 0.30 -31.68
CA LYS A 96 -17.93 0.88 -32.00
C LYS A 96 -17.83 2.32 -32.49
N LEU A 97 -16.97 3.12 -31.87
CA LEU A 97 -16.73 4.51 -32.28
C LEU A 97 -16.17 4.58 -33.70
N ASN A 98 -15.22 3.73 -34.05
CA ASN A 98 -14.67 3.66 -35.40
C ASN A 98 -15.75 3.27 -36.44
N LEU A 99 -16.58 2.29 -36.13
CA LEU A 99 -17.70 1.90 -37.00
C LEU A 99 -18.70 3.06 -37.21
N LEU A 100 -19.08 3.74 -36.13
CA LEU A 100 -19.97 4.90 -36.20
C LEU A 100 -19.35 6.05 -36.99
N TYR A 101 -18.06 6.32 -36.80
CA TYR A 101 -17.33 7.34 -37.56
C TYR A 101 -17.38 7.07 -39.07
N HIS A 102 -17.10 5.83 -39.49
CA HIS A 102 -17.16 5.46 -40.91
C HIS A 102 -18.59 5.50 -41.46
N PHE A 103 -19.56 4.97 -40.73
CA PHE A 103 -20.97 5.03 -41.13
C PHE A 103 -21.44 6.48 -41.32
N GLN A 104 -21.12 7.36 -40.38
CA GLN A 104 -21.45 8.78 -40.47
C GLN A 104 -20.75 9.42 -41.68
N LYS A 105 -19.44 9.23 -41.84
CA LYS A 105 -18.66 9.75 -42.97
C LYS A 105 -19.26 9.34 -44.31
N ASP A 106 -19.59 8.06 -44.47
CA ASP A 106 -20.11 7.51 -45.72
C ASP A 106 -21.53 8.00 -46.00
N ASN A 107 -22.35 8.25 -44.98
CA ASN A 107 -23.69 8.81 -45.14
C ASN A 107 -23.66 10.32 -45.41
N THR A 108 -22.77 11.07 -44.75
CA THR A 108 -22.54 12.48 -45.05
C THR A 108 -22.05 12.66 -46.49
N ASN A 109 -21.13 11.82 -46.95
CA ASN A 109 -20.66 11.84 -48.34
C ASN A 109 -21.78 11.52 -49.34
N LEU A 110 -22.64 10.54 -49.03
CA LEU A 110 -23.81 10.22 -49.86
C LEU A 110 -24.77 11.41 -49.92
N LEU A 111 -25.11 12.00 -48.77
CA LEU A 111 -25.98 13.16 -48.69
C LEU A 111 -25.47 14.33 -49.54
N LEU A 112 -24.17 14.65 -49.45
CA LEU A 112 -23.56 15.71 -50.24
C LEU A 112 -23.66 15.45 -51.75
N LYS A 113 -23.43 14.21 -52.20
CA LYS A 113 -23.57 13.82 -53.62
C LYS A 113 -25.02 13.97 -54.10
N VAL A 114 -25.97 13.49 -53.31
CA VAL A 114 -27.41 13.59 -53.62
C VAL A 114 -27.85 15.05 -53.69
N MET A 115 -27.42 15.89 -52.74
CA MET A 115 -27.68 17.33 -52.76
C MET A 115 -27.12 18.00 -54.02
N ALA A 116 -25.90 17.65 -54.44
CA ALA A 116 -25.30 18.19 -55.65
C ALA A 116 -26.10 17.83 -56.91
N LEU A 117 -26.53 16.57 -57.04
CA LEU A 117 -27.35 16.13 -58.18
C LEU A 117 -28.73 16.79 -58.19
N TYR A 118 -29.38 16.94 -57.03
CA TYR A 118 -30.65 17.67 -56.94
C TYR A 118 -30.48 19.15 -57.29
N ALA A 119 -29.37 19.79 -56.88
CA ALA A 119 -29.08 21.17 -57.24
C ALA A 119 -28.86 21.34 -58.75
N GLU A 120 -28.16 20.39 -59.39
CA GLU A 120 -27.99 20.38 -60.85
C GLU A 120 -29.30 20.11 -61.58
N LEU A 121 -30.13 19.19 -61.08
CA LEU A 121 -31.45 18.92 -61.65
C LEU A 121 -32.36 20.15 -61.57
N ALA A 122 -32.31 20.88 -60.46
CA ALA A 122 -33.09 22.10 -60.23
C ALA A 122 -32.65 23.25 -61.16
N SER A 123 -31.38 23.30 -61.57
CA SER A 123 -30.87 24.33 -62.50
C SER A 123 -31.12 24.02 -63.98
N CYS A 124 -31.64 22.83 -64.32
CA CYS A 124 -31.85 22.42 -65.71
C CYS A 124 -33.00 23.19 -66.42
N GLY A 125 -32.73 23.68 -67.63
CA GLY A 125 -33.67 24.46 -68.46
C GLY A 125 -34.85 23.65 -69.04
N LEU A 126 -35.81 24.33 -69.70
CA LEU A 126 -37.00 23.68 -70.28
C LEU A 126 -36.68 22.72 -71.44
N THR A 127 -35.57 22.95 -72.16
CA THR A 127 -35.15 22.13 -73.32
C THR A 127 -34.26 20.94 -72.96
N GLU A 128 -33.87 20.78 -71.69
CA GLU A 128 -32.88 19.78 -71.24
C GLU A 128 -33.51 18.46 -70.75
N GLY A 129 -34.60 18.00 -71.38
CA GLY A 129 -35.37 16.84 -70.91
C GLY A 129 -34.55 15.56 -70.70
N LYS A 130 -33.67 15.21 -71.66
CA LYS A 130 -32.79 14.02 -71.56
C LYS A 130 -31.81 14.11 -70.39
N LYS A 131 -31.31 15.30 -70.07
CA LYS A 131 -30.39 15.52 -68.94
C LYS A 131 -31.14 15.35 -67.61
N LYS A 132 -32.36 15.90 -67.51
CA LYS A 132 -33.22 15.75 -66.34
C LYS A 132 -33.52 14.29 -66.03
N GLU A 133 -33.77 13.48 -67.06
CA GLU A 133 -34.07 12.06 -66.91
C GLU A 133 -32.85 11.27 -66.41
N ARG A 134 -31.66 11.52 -66.98
CA ARG A 134 -30.41 10.93 -66.48
C ARG A 134 -30.09 11.29 -65.02
N LEU A 135 -30.24 12.56 -64.63
CA LEU A 135 -29.99 12.99 -63.25
C LEU A 135 -30.96 12.32 -62.26
N LYS A 136 -32.21 12.08 -62.66
CA LYS A 136 -33.17 11.32 -61.83
C LYS A 136 -32.74 9.87 -61.67
N GLU A 137 -32.32 9.22 -62.76
CA GLU A 137 -31.77 7.85 -62.70
C GLU A 137 -30.52 7.78 -61.81
N ASP A 138 -29.59 8.74 -61.91
CA ASP A 138 -28.39 8.79 -61.09
C ASP A 138 -28.70 8.96 -59.59
N ILE A 139 -29.69 9.80 -59.25
CA ILE A 139 -30.17 9.97 -57.88
C ILE A 139 -30.78 8.67 -57.35
N ASP A 140 -31.68 8.03 -58.12
CA ASP A 140 -32.31 6.77 -57.72
C ASP A 140 -31.26 5.67 -57.54
N ASN A 141 -30.29 5.55 -58.45
CA ASN A 141 -29.19 4.59 -58.34
C ASN A 141 -28.33 4.84 -57.09
N LEU A 142 -27.99 6.10 -56.80
CA LEU A 142 -27.20 6.46 -55.62
C LEU A 142 -27.92 6.11 -54.30
N LEU A 143 -29.22 6.38 -54.21
CA LEU A 143 -30.02 6.07 -53.02
C LEU A 143 -30.24 4.57 -52.84
N ASN A 144 -30.40 3.83 -53.95
CA ASN A 144 -30.62 2.38 -53.90
C ASN A 144 -29.32 1.57 -53.74
N SER A 145 -28.15 2.15 -53.99
CA SER A 145 -26.86 1.46 -53.92
C SER A 145 -26.41 1.00 -52.51
N LYS A 146 -27.12 1.42 -51.45
CA LYS A 146 -26.80 1.07 -50.04
C LYS A 146 -27.81 0.14 -49.36
N SER A 147 -28.81 -0.39 -50.07
CA SER A 147 -29.77 -1.37 -49.51
C SER A 147 -29.33 -2.82 -49.69
#